data_AF-A0A060BUS1-F1
#
_entry.id   AF-A0A060BUS1-F1
#
_cell.length_a   1.000
_cell.length_b   1.000
_cell.length_c   1.000
_cell.angle_alpha   90.00
_cell.angle_beta   90.00
_cell.angle_gamma   90.00
#
_symmetry.space_group_name_H-M   'P 1'
#
loop_
_entity.id
_entity.type
_entity.pdbx_description
1 polymer ?
#
loop_
_entity_poly.entity_id
_entity_poly.type
_entity_poly.pdbx_seq_one_letter_code
_entity_poly.pdbx_strand_id
1 'polypeptide(L)'
;ELVEGRRAALKTIEEREASERARLKKLETEQSKLKKLLAERARKAKAKAKAKAKGGSGGSGALSYPVNAYVSSSFGYRIHPIYNVRRLHTGTDFGVACGTPVKAARSGTVILAGWAGGYGNRIVVDHGLVSGSGLATDLQPPVVDRGVRRLGEGRPSDRLRRARTG
;
A
#
# COMPACT_ATOMS: atom_id res chain seq x y z
N GLU A 1 -30.58 26.46 -29.00
CA GLU A 1 -29.89 26.40 -27.71
C GLU A 1 -30.05 25.09 -26.91
N LEU A 2 -31.27 24.61 -26.56
CA LEU A 2 -31.41 23.43 -25.67
C LEU A 2 -30.90 22.10 -26.25
N VAL A 3 -31.05 21.86 -27.56
CA VAL A 3 -30.64 20.60 -28.22
C VAL A 3 -29.11 20.49 -28.32
N GLU A 4 -28.42 21.61 -28.57
CA GLU A 4 -26.95 21.65 -28.63
C GLU A 4 -26.32 21.48 -27.25
N GLY A 5 -26.90 22.11 -26.21
CA GLY A 5 -26.48 21.90 -24.82
C GLY A 5 -26.59 20.44 -24.38
N ARG A 6 -27.67 19.74 -24.76
CA ARG A 6 -27.83 18.30 -24.49
C ARG A 6 -26.81 17.44 -25.23
N ARG A 7 -26.51 17.74 -26.49
CA ARG A 7 -25.50 17.01 -27.28
C ARG A 7 -24.09 17.19 -26.71
N ALA A 8 -23.74 18.42 -26.32
CA ALA A 8 -22.47 18.69 -25.66
C ALA A 8 -22.37 17.93 -24.32
N ALA A 9 -23.44 17.95 -23.52
CA ALA A 9 -23.49 17.19 -22.26
C ALA A 9 -23.30 15.68 -22.47
N LEU A 10 -24.01 15.07 -23.43
CA LEU A 10 -23.87 13.64 -23.75
C LEU A 10 -22.45 13.29 -24.21
N LYS A 11 -21.85 14.11 -25.08
CA LYS A 11 -20.46 13.91 -25.53
C LYS A 11 -19.48 13.93 -24.36
N THR A 12 -19.65 14.88 -23.43
CA THR A 12 -18.79 14.94 -22.23
C THR A 12 -18.99 13.73 -21.30
N ILE A 13 -20.20 13.17 -21.22
CA ILE A 13 -20.48 11.95 -20.46
C ILE A 13 -19.76 10.76 -21.12
N GLU A 14 -19.88 10.59 -22.43
CA GLU A 14 -19.22 9.52 -23.18
C GLU A 14 -17.69 9.58 -23.06
N GLU A 15 -17.10 10.78 -23.17
CA GLU A 15 -15.67 10.99 -22.98
C GLU A 15 -15.22 10.66 -21.54
N ARG A 16 -16.01 11.06 -20.54
CA ARG A 16 -15.78 10.69 -19.14
C ARG A 16 -15.87 9.19 -18.92
N GLU A 17 -16.89 8.52 -19.46
CA GLU A 17 -17.03 7.07 -19.36
C GLU A 17 -15.89 6.33 -20.05
N ALA A 18 -15.46 6.79 -21.23
CA ALA A 18 -14.33 6.21 -21.94
C ALA A 18 -13.02 6.35 -21.14
N SER A 19 -12.77 7.53 -20.55
CA SER A 19 -11.60 7.75 -19.70
C SER A 19 -11.63 6.89 -18.42
N GLU A 20 -12.79 6.77 -17.78
CA GLU A 20 -12.97 5.94 -16.59
C GLU A 20 -12.80 4.44 -16.91
N ARG A 21 -13.33 3.96 -18.04
CA ARG A 21 -13.12 2.57 -18.50
C ARG A 21 -11.64 2.30 -18.79
N ALA A 22 -10.96 3.21 -19.48
CA ALA A 22 -9.53 3.07 -19.74
C ALA A 22 -8.70 3.05 -18.44
N ARG A 23 -9.08 3.87 -17.46
CA ARG A 23 -8.47 3.91 -16.12
C ARG A 23 -8.70 2.62 -15.35
N LEU A 24 -9.92 2.09 -15.33
CA LEU A 24 -10.26 0.82 -14.68
C LEU A 24 -9.44 -0.34 -15.26
N LYS A 25 -9.32 -0.42 -16.59
CA LYS A 25 -8.51 -1.44 -17.26
C LYS A 25 -7.03 -1.36 -16.84
N LYS A 26 -6.45 -0.16 -16.74
CA LYS A 26 -5.08 0.02 -16.25
C LYS A 26 -4.95 -0.46 -14.80
N LEU A 27 -5.84 -0.06 -13.91
CA LEU A 27 -5.85 -0.48 -12.51
C LEU A 27 -5.95 -2.01 -12.35
N GLU A 28 -6.81 -2.66 -13.12
CA GLU A 28 -6.94 -4.12 -13.11
C GLU A 28 -5.65 -4.81 -13.56
N THR A 29 -4.98 -4.29 -14.59
CA THR A 29 -3.69 -4.84 -15.04
C THR A 29 -2.60 -4.67 -13.97
N GLU A 30 -2.54 -3.53 -13.29
CA GLU A 30 -1.60 -3.30 -12.19
C GLU A 30 -1.88 -4.22 -10.99
N GLN A 31 -3.15 -4.33 -10.59
CA GLN A 31 -3.57 -5.21 -9.52
C GLN A 31 -3.26 -6.68 -9.82
N SER A 32 -3.52 -7.14 -11.04
CA SER A 32 -3.23 -8.52 -11.44
C SER A 32 -1.73 -8.82 -11.46
N LYS A 33 -0.88 -7.88 -11.92
CA LYS A 33 0.58 -7.99 -11.85
C LYS A 33 1.08 -8.10 -10.41
N LEU A 34 0.59 -7.23 -9.52
CA LEU A 34 0.94 -7.27 -8.09
C LEU A 34 0.52 -8.58 -7.43
N LYS A 35 -0.71 -9.06 -7.69
CA LYS A 35 -1.20 -10.35 -7.18
C LYS A 35 -0.34 -11.52 -7.65
N LYS A 36 0.05 -11.54 -8.93
CA LYS A 36 0.94 -12.59 -9.47
C LYS A 36 2.31 -12.56 -8.79
N LEU A 37 2.92 -11.37 -8.66
CA LEU A 37 4.22 -11.21 -7.99
C LEU A 37 4.16 -11.68 -6.53
N LEU A 38 3.12 -11.31 -5.79
CA LEU A 38 2.91 -11.76 -4.41
C LEU A 38 2.72 -13.28 -4.32
N ALA A 39 1.93 -13.87 -5.23
CA ALA A 39 1.72 -15.31 -5.25
C ALA A 39 3.01 -16.09 -5.55
N GLU A 40 3.83 -15.61 -6.49
CA GLU A 40 5.13 -16.20 -6.79
C GLU A 40 6.09 -16.11 -5.59
N ARG A 41 6.14 -14.96 -4.92
CA ARG A 41 6.96 -14.78 -3.71
C ARG A 41 6.49 -15.68 -2.58
N ALA A 42 5.18 -15.79 -2.36
CA ALA A 42 4.62 -16.71 -1.39
C ALA A 42 4.96 -18.18 -1.72
N ARG A 43 4.85 -18.59 -2.99
CA ARG A 43 5.26 -19.94 -3.44
C ARG A 43 6.75 -20.19 -3.20
N LYS A 44 7.62 -19.26 -3.58
CA LYS A 44 9.07 -19.34 -3.33
C LYS A 44 9.39 -19.39 -1.84
N ALA A 45 8.69 -18.61 -1.01
CA ALA A 45 8.83 -18.63 0.44
C ALA A 45 8.38 -19.97 1.03
N LYS A 46 7.29 -20.58 0.53
CA LYS A 46 6.83 -21.91 0.96
C LYS A 46 7.85 -23.00 0.61
N ALA A 47 8.39 -22.96 -0.60
CA ALA A 47 9.43 -23.90 -1.03
C ALA A 47 10.70 -23.77 -0.17
N LYS A 48 11.16 -22.54 0.11
CA LYS A 48 12.30 -22.28 1.01
C LYS A 48 12.02 -22.71 2.46
N ALA A 49 10.81 -22.47 2.98
CA ALA A 49 10.43 -22.90 4.32
C ALA A 49 10.37 -24.44 4.45
N LYS A 50 9.90 -25.14 3.41
CA LYS A 50 9.93 -26.62 3.34
C LYS A 50 11.36 -27.17 3.29
N ALA A 51 12.28 -26.45 2.64
CA ALA A 51 13.70 -26.81 2.58
C ALA A 51 14.48 -26.48 3.87
N LYS A 52 14.02 -25.51 4.67
CA LYS A 52 14.63 -25.05 5.92
C LYS A 52 13.81 -25.48 7.13
N ALA A 53 13.52 -26.78 7.24
CA ALA A 53 12.88 -27.37 8.41
C ALA A 53 13.84 -27.44 9.61
N LYS A 54 14.20 -26.28 10.16
CA LYS A 54 14.64 -26.03 11.55
C LYS A 54 14.92 -24.53 11.72
N GLY A 55 14.10 -23.87 12.54
CA GLY A 55 14.32 -22.50 13.01
C GLY A 55 13.68 -21.41 12.15
N GLY A 56 12.40 -21.12 12.40
CA GLY A 56 11.73 -19.95 11.85
C GLY A 56 10.65 -19.45 12.81
N SER A 57 10.96 -18.38 13.54
CA SER A 57 10.04 -17.63 14.40
C SER A 57 8.76 -17.26 13.62
N GLY A 58 7.67 -17.96 13.92
CA GLY A 58 6.33 -17.60 13.49
C GLY A 58 5.87 -16.38 14.29
N GLY A 59 6.11 -15.18 13.76
CA GLY A 59 5.47 -13.98 14.31
C GLY A 59 3.94 -14.19 14.36
N SER A 60 3.31 -13.71 15.44
CA SER A 60 1.97 -14.03 15.96
C SER A 60 0.75 -13.90 15.03
N GLY A 61 0.93 -13.72 13.73
CA GLY A 61 -0.17 -13.45 12.79
C GLY A 61 -0.67 -12.01 12.83
N ALA A 62 -0.41 -11.29 13.91
CA ALA A 62 -0.90 -9.93 14.12
C ALA A 62 -0.10 -8.89 13.31
N LEU A 63 -0.84 -7.97 12.67
CA LEU A 63 -0.32 -6.75 12.06
C LEU A 63 -0.43 -5.62 13.09
N SER A 64 0.61 -4.80 13.23
CA SER A 64 0.55 -3.56 14.01
C SER A 64 -0.07 -2.44 13.17
N TYR A 65 -0.62 -1.42 13.84
CA TYR A 65 -1.06 -0.23 13.11
C TYR A 65 0.15 0.48 12.49
N PRO A 66 0.03 0.97 11.24
CA PRO A 66 1.13 1.62 10.55
C PRO A 66 1.42 3.03 11.12
N VAL A 67 0.45 3.60 11.86
CA VAL A 67 0.58 4.87 12.55
C VAL A 67 -0.24 4.84 13.85
N ASN A 68 0.19 5.59 14.86
CA ASN A 68 -0.57 5.78 16.08
C ASN A 68 -1.60 6.91 15.88
N ALA A 69 -2.73 6.58 15.27
CA ALA A 69 -3.82 7.51 15.01
C ALA A 69 -5.17 6.79 15.07
N TYR A 70 -6.24 7.58 15.19
CA TYR A 70 -7.60 7.05 15.11
C TYR A 70 -7.93 6.66 13.66
N VAL A 71 -8.80 5.65 13.53
CA VAL A 71 -9.38 5.27 12.23
C VAL A 71 -10.37 6.35 11.82
N SER A 72 -10.05 7.10 10.77
CA SER A 72 -10.95 8.11 10.20
C SER A 72 -11.99 7.47 9.29
N SER A 73 -11.66 6.35 8.65
CA SER A 73 -12.63 5.55 7.90
C SER A 73 -12.28 4.07 7.85
N SER A 74 -13.23 3.22 8.24
CA SER A 74 -13.06 1.77 8.23
C SER A 74 -13.21 1.16 6.83
N PHE A 75 -12.71 -0.06 6.67
CA PHE A 75 -13.04 -0.94 5.56
C PHE A 75 -14.56 -1.20 5.50
N GLY A 76 -15.12 -1.25 4.30
CA GLY A 76 -16.52 -1.62 4.07
C GLY A 76 -17.24 -0.76 3.04
N TYR A 77 -18.52 -1.06 2.80
CA TYR A 77 -19.33 -0.29 1.86
C TYR A 77 -19.72 1.07 2.44
N ARG A 78 -19.39 2.14 1.72
CA ARG A 78 -19.79 3.52 2.06
C ARG A 78 -20.34 4.25 0.84
N ILE A 79 -21.05 5.33 1.07
CA ILE A 79 -21.44 6.25 0.00
C ILE A 79 -20.19 7.03 -0.44
N HIS A 80 -19.89 6.97 -1.73
CA HIS A 80 -18.73 7.66 -2.29
C HIS A 80 -19.01 9.17 -2.34
N PRO A 81 -18.17 10.02 -1.72
CA PRO A 81 -18.48 11.43 -1.50
C PRO A 81 -18.61 12.26 -2.80
N ILE A 82 -18.00 11.81 -3.89
CA ILE A 82 -18.05 12.51 -5.20
C ILE A 82 -19.19 12.02 -6.08
N TYR A 83 -19.50 10.72 -6.03
CA TYR A 83 -20.41 10.08 -6.99
C TYR A 83 -21.75 9.70 -6.37
N ASN A 84 -21.87 9.85 -5.04
CA ASN A 84 -23.03 9.51 -4.23
C ASN A 84 -23.57 8.08 -4.43
N VAL A 85 -22.71 7.17 -4.90
CA VAL A 85 -23.02 5.75 -5.09
C VAL A 85 -22.37 4.90 -4.01
N ARG A 86 -23.00 3.78 -3.67
CA ARG A 86 -22.46 2.81 -2.72
C ARG A 86 -21.25 2.10 -3.33
N ARG A 87 -20.07 2.31 -2.76
CA ARG A 87 -18.80 1.71 -3.20
C ARG A 87 -18.06 1.09 -2.03
N LEU A 88 -17.31 0.03 -2.30
CA LEU A 88 -16.48 -0.64 -1.31
C LEU A 88 -15.21 0.18 -1.04
N HIS A 89 -14.99 0.57 0.21
CA HIS A 89 -13.72 1.06 0.69
C HIS A 89 -12.81 -0.14 0.99
N THR A 90 -11.82 -0.38 0.13
CA THR A 90 -10.95 -1.58 0.19
C THR A 90 -9.77 -1.44 1.14
N GLY A 91 -9.83 -0.49 2.09
CA GLY A 91 -8.78 -0.22 3.05
C GLY A 91 -9.34 0.46 4.31
N THR A 92 -8.46 0.79 5.23
CA THR A 92 -8.77 1.55 6.45
C THR A 92 -7.93 2.82 6.45
N ASP A 93 -8.60 3.97 6.54
CA ASP A 93 -7.99 5.29 6.56
C ASP A 93 -7.69 5.70 8.01
N PHE A 94 -6.50 6.26 8.24
CA PHE A 94 -6.07 6.82 9.52
C PHE A 94 -5.91 8.34 9.39
N GLY A 95 -6.51 9.10 10.31
CA GLY A 95 -6.46 10.56 10.28
C GLY A 95 -5.11 11.10 10.78
N VAL A 96 -4.23 11.50 9.87
CA VAL A 96 -2.88 11.99 10.20
C VAL A 96 -2.51 13.25 9.40
N ALA A 97 -1.67 14.10 9.97
CA ALA A 97 -1.15 15.28 9.29
C ALA A 97 -0.11 14.90 8.22
N CYS A 98 0.10 15.79 7.24
CA CYS A 98 1.15 15.65 6.24
C CYS A 98 2.53 15.51 6.90
N GLY A 99 3.40 14.68 6.33
CA GLY A 99 4.73 14.40 6.90
C GLY A 99 4.75 13.45 8.10
N THR A 100 3.58 12.98 8.59
CA THR A 100 3.56 11.98 9.68
C THR A 100 4.26 10.69 9.24
N PRO A 101 5.29 10.21 9.96
CA PRO A 101 5.99 8.98 9.59
C PRO A 101 5.07 7.77 9.67
N VAL A 102 4.99 7.02 8.56
CA VAL A 102 4.25 5.75 8.48
C VAL A 102 5.22 4.59 8.58
N LYS A 103 4.89 3.60 9.39
CA LYS A 103 5.67 2.37 9.59
C LYS A 103 5.00 1.18 8.91
N ALA A 104 5.80 0.19 8.54
CA ALA A 104 5.24 -1.08 8.08
C ALA A 104 4.53 -1.79 9.24
N ALA A 105 3.33 -2.32 8.99
CA ALA A 105 2.53 -3.06 9.95
C ALA A 105 3.20 -4.36 10.46
N ARG A 106 4.20 -4.83 9.72
CA ARG A 106 5.09 -5.95 10.08
C ARG A 106 6.38 -5.81 9.28
N SER A 107 7.47 -6.43 9.75
CA SER A 107 8.68 -6.56 8.96
C SER A 107 8.39 -7.21 7.60
N GLY A 108 9.04 -6.75 6.55
CA GLY A 108 8.80 -7.21 5.19
C GLY A 108 9.70 -6.53 4.17
N THR A 109 9.50 -6.86 2.90
CA THR A 109 10.22 -6.29 1.76
C THR A 109 9.29 -5.36 0.98
N VAL A 110 9.73 -4.13 0.71
CA VAL A 110 9.00 -3.22 -0.19
C VAL A 110 9.08 -3.76 -1.62
N ILE A 111 7.92 -3.99 -2.23
CA ILE A 111 7.80 -4.50 -3.61
C ILE A 111 7.24 -3.46 -4.58
N LEU A 112 6.66 -2.38 -4.06
CA LEU A 112 6.24 -1.20 -4.80
C LEU A 112 6.39 0.01 -3.89
N ALA A 113 6.97 1.10 -4.40
CA ALA A 113 6.97 2.41 -3.77
C ALA A 113 6.96 3.49 -4.86
N GLY A 114 5.90 4.29 -4.91
CA GLY A 114 5.79 5.35 -5.91
C GLY A 114 4.36 5.86 -6.10
N TRP A 115 4.18 6.66 -7.15
CA TRP A 115 2.88 7.19 -7.53
C TRP A 115 2.03 6.12 -8.23
N ALA A 116 0.81 5.91 -7.74
CA ALA A 116 -0.15 4.92 -8.24
C ALA A 116 -1.46 5.58 -8.72
N GLY A 117 -1.33 6.69 -9.45
CA GLY A 117 -2.45 7.37 -10.09
C GLY A 117 -3.51 7.82 -9.08
N GLY A 118 -4.72 7.25 -9.19
CA GLY A 118 -5.86 7.59 -8.32
C GLY A 118 -5.68 7.28 -6.83
N TYR A 119 -4.71 6.42 -6.49
CA TYR A 119 -4.36 6.10 -5.10
C TYR A 119 -3.29 7.05 -4.53
N GLY A 120 -2.75 7.98 -5.34
CA GLY A 120 -1.66 8.85 -4.93
C GLY A 120 -0.37 8.08 -4.64
N ASN A 121 0.35 8.48 -3.59
CA ASN A 121 1.55 7.76 -3.15
C ASN A 121 1.15 6.40 -2.57
N ARG A 122 1.79 5.34 -3.05
CA ARG A 122 1.49 3.96 -2.65
C ARG A 122 2.76 3.20 -2.35
N ILE A 123 2.73 2.42 -1.27
CA ILE A 123 3.81 1.51 -0.86
C ILE A 123 3.19 0.14 -0.57
N VAL A 124 3.70 -0.90 -1.23
CA VAL A 124 3.29 -2.29 -0.97
C VAL A 124 4.43 -3.04 -0.33
N VAL A 125 4.17 -3.66 0.81
CA VAL A 125 5.15 -4.41 1.60
C VAL A 125 4.75 -5.89 1.65
N ASP A 126 5.62 -6.76 1.16
CA ASP A 126 5.50 -8.22 1.26
C ASP A 126 6.08 -8.70 2.60
N HIS A 127 5.26 -9.29 3.45
CA HIS A 127 5.64 -9.82 4.76
C HIS A 127 6.03 -11.30 4.72
N GLY A 128 6.08 -11.91 3.53
CA GLY A 128 6.35 -13.33 3.35
C GLY A 128 5.21 -14.18 3.90
N LEU A 129 5.57 -15.33 4.49
CA LEU A 129 4.59 -16.24 5.09
C LEU A 129 4.28 -15.88 6.53
N VAL A 130 3.00 -15.76 6.81
CA VAL A 130 2.43 -15.57 8.13
C VAL A 130 1.38 -16.66 8.32
N SER A 131 1.59 -17.52 9.32
CA SER A 131 0.72 -18.69 9.58
C SER A 131 0.43 -19.56 8.35
N GLY A 132 1.43 -19.77 7.49
CA GLY A 132 1.31 -20.59 6.28
C GLY A 132 0.70 -19.88 5.05
N SER A 133 0.28 -18.63 5.19
CA SER A 133 -0.30 -17.81 4.11
C SER A 133 0.62 -16.64 3.75
N GLY A 134 0.69 -16.30 2.47
CA GLY A 134 1.41 -15.10 2.03
C GLY A 134 0.66 -13.85 2.47
N LEU A 135 1.34 -12.89 3.07
CA LEU A 135 0.74 -11.65 3.57
C LEU A 135 1.47 -10.44 3.01
N ALA A 136 0.71 -9.46 2.53
CA ALA A 136 1.23 -8.17 2.11
C ALA A 136 0.30 -7.05 2.58
N THR A 137 0.86 -5.88 2.85
CA THR A 137 0.11 -4.66 3.17
C THR A 137 0.30 -3.61 2.08
N ASP A 138 -0.76 -2.81 1.89
CA ASP A 138 -0.81 -1.71 0.94
C ASP A 138 -1.03 -0.42 1.72
N LEU A 139 -0.11 0.53 1.60
CA LEU A 139 -0.05 1.75 2.38
C LEU A 139 -0.13 2.95 1.44
N GLN A 140 -0.99 3.92 1.78
CA GLN A 140 -1.09 5.21 1.10
C GLN A 140 -0.65 6.32 2.06
N PRO A 141 0.67 6.57 2.19
CA PRO A 141 1.16 7.58 3.12
C PRO A 141 0.80 9.00 2.66
N PRO A 142 0.56 9.93 3.59
CA PRO A 142 0.40 11.33 3.24
C PRO A 142 1.66 11.84 2.54
N VAL A 143 1.50 12.83 1.65
CA VAL A 143 2.62 13.43 0.95
C VAL A 143 3.61 13.99 1.96
N VAL A 144 4.86 13.54 1.89
CA VAL A 144 5.98 14.23 2.51
C VAL A 144 6.32 15.42 1.62
N ASP A 145 6.18 16.63 2.14
CA ASP A 145 6.64 17.81 1.42
C ASP A 145 8.11 17.60 1.07
N ARG A 146 8.49 17.85 -0.19
CA ARG A 146 9.79 17.47 -0.77
C ARG A 146 10.95 18.36 -0.28
N GLY A 147 10.90 18.79 0.97
CA GLY A 147 12.00 19.42 1.70
C GLY A 147 12.69 18.42 2.62
N VAL A 148 13.64 17.64 2.07
CA VAL A 148 14.73 16.97 2.81
C VAL A 148 14.32 15.99 3.94
N ARG A 149 14.32 14.67 3.63
CA ARG A 149 15.09 13.61 4.35
C ARG A 149 14.73 12.22 3.82
N ARG A 150 15.76 11.44 3.49
CA ARG A 150 15.67 10.00 3.20
C ARG A 150 14.99 9.30 4.38
N LEU A 151 14.08 8.38 4.08
CA LEU A 151 13.60 7.39 5.05
C LEU A 151 14.83 6.69 5.65
N GLY A 152 15.03 6.89 6.96
CA GLY A 152 16.25 6.51 7.65
C GLY A 152 16.54 5.01 7.52
N GLU A 153 17.56 4.69 6.73
CA GLU A 153 18.56 3.71 7.14
C GLU A 153 19.03 4.13 8.54
N GLY A 154 18.92 3.23 9.51
CA GLY A 154 19.48 3.47 10.84
C GLY A 154 20.95 3.86 10.69
N ARG A 155 21.36 4.98 11.29
CA ARG A 155 22.76 5.36 11.33
C ARG A 155 23.55 4.22 11.99
N PRO A 156 24.54 3.62 11.32
CA PRO A 156 25.53 2.79 11.98
C PRO A 156 26.75 3.67 12.25
N SER A 157 26.84 4.25 13.45
CA SER A 157 28.12 4.78 13.93
C SER A 157 28.09 5.07 15.43
N ASP A 158 29.07 4.50 16.11
CA ASP A 158 29.72 5.00 17.33
C ASP A 158 29.16 4.61 18.70
N ARG A 159 29.36 3.32 19.03
CA ARG A 159 29.90 2.98 20.36
C ARG A 159 30.62 1.63 20.39
N LEU A 160 31.84 1.60 19.85
CA LEU A 160 32.87 0.65 20.27
C LEU A 160 34.17 1.43 20.53
N ARG A 161 34.32 1.96 21.75
CA ARG A 161 35.63 2.39 22.26
C ARG A 161 36.29 1.20 22.95
N ARG A 162 37.31 0.68 22.25
CA ARG A 162 38.61 0.18 22.71
C ARG A 162 38.65 -0.88 23.83
N ALA A 163 39.14 -2.05 23.46
CA ALA A 163 40.02 -2.85 24.30
C ALA A 163 41.47 -2.29 24.28
N ARG A 164 42.13 -2.29 25.45
CA ARG A 164 43.58 -2.44 25.74
C ARG A 164 43.77 -2.18 27.25
N THR A 165 44.06 -3.20 28.05
CA THR A 165 45.41 -3.59 28.55
C THR A 165 46.22 -2.43 29.16
N GLY A 166 46.57 -2.61 30.42
CA GLY A 166 47.34 -1.68 31.27
C GLY A 166 46.84 -1.78 32.70
#